data_AF-A0A4U8ULR6-F1
#
_entry.id   AF-A0A4U8ULR6-F1
#
_cell.length_a   1.000
_cell.length_b   1.000
_cell.length_c   1.000
_cell.angle_alpha   90.00
_cell.angle_beta   90.00
_cell.angle_gamma   90.00
#
_symmetry.space_group_name_H-M   'P 1'
#
loop_
_entity.id
_entity.type
_entity.pdbx_description
1 polymer ?
#
loop_
_entity_poly.entity_id
_entity_poly.type
_entity_poly.pdbx_seq_one_letter_code
_entity_poly.pdbx_strand_id
1 'polypeptide(L)'
;MIYGVEEYQNLSINDFQCCSIFEENDNDPTNVCTQRCLRALQSPSLPNERKIRQIHGCRLNMGNLPKCFDKCVSWLHSSDFRMMQQFNFSANCDWSDRLIPGKLYIGPPV
;
A
#
# COMPACT_ATOMS: atom_id res chain seq x y z
N MET A 1 -15.70 -16.25 17.63
CA MET A 1 -14.85 -15.03 17.69
C MET A 1 -15.01 -14.31 16.37
N ILE A 2 -15.63 -13.13 16.38
CA ILE A 2 -15.85 -12.31 15.19
C ILE A 2 -14.58 -11.47 15.01
N TYR A 3 -13.67 -11.93 14.16
CA TYR A 3 -12.52 -11.13 13.70
C TYR A 3 -13.01 -10.18 12.61
N GLY A 4 -12.67 -8.89 12.70
CA GLY A 4 -12.68 -8.01 11.53
C GLY A 4 -13.59 -6.79 11.57
N VAL A 5 -13.89 -6.22 12.73
CA VAL A 5 -13.98 -4.74 12.75
C VAL A 5 -12.54 -4.29 12.87
N GLU A 6 -11.89 -4.14 11.72
CA GLU A 6 -10.57 -3.53 11.61
C GLU A 6 -10.61 -2.23 12.42
N GLU A 7 -9.77 -2.14 13.45
CA GLU A 7 -9.34 -0.83 13.95
C GLU A 7 -8.84 -0.09 12.72
N TYR A 8 -9.61 0.85 12.21
CA TYR A 8 -9.15 1.74 11.15
C TYR A 8 -7.84 2.34 11.64
N GLN A 9 -6.72 1.83 11.11
CA GLN A 9 -5.40 2.28 11.51
C GLN A 9 -5.41 3.80 11.40
N ASN A 10 -4.93 4.46 12.45
CA ASN A 10 -4.84 5.92 12.46
C ASN A 10 -3.84 6.36 11.40
N LEU A 11 -4.31 6.53 10.17
CA LEU A 11 -3.49 6.94 9.05
C LEU A 11 -2.90 8.32 9.36
N SER A 12 -1.59 8.38 9.29
CA SER A 12 -0.79 9.59 9.45
C SER A 12 -0.23 10.02 8.10
N ILE A 13 0.15 11.29 7.99
CA ILE A 13 0.94 11.75 6.83
C ILE A 13 2.25 10.96 6.69
N ASN A 14 2.80 10.45 7.79
CA ASN A 14 4.04 9.66 7.83
C ASN A 14 3.93 8.27 7.17
N ASP A 15 2.70 7.82 6.87
CA ASP A 15 2.46 6.56 6.16
C ASP A 15 2.73 6.67 4.65
N PHE A 16 3.18 7.85 4.16
CA PHE A 16 3.42 8.10 2.74
C PHE A 16 4.39 7.09 2.11
N GLN A 17 5.36 6.58 2.87
CA GLN A 17 6.29 5.56 2.40
C GLN A 17 5.59 4.23 2.04
N CYS A 18 4.43 3.95 2.63
CA CYS A 18 3.65 2.78 2.27
C CYS A 18 2.99 2.91 0.89
N CYS A 19 2.86 4.13 0.34
CA CYS A 19 2.33 4.32 -1.02
C CYS A 19 3.27 3.81 -2.12
N SER A 20 4.55 3.58 -1.84
CA SER A 20 5.49 2.97 -2.79
C SER A 20 5.09 1.55 -3.19
N ILE A 21 4.16 0.91 -2.48
CA ILE A 21 3.59 -0.37 -2.91
C ILE A 21 2.80 -0.26 -4.22
N PHE A 22 2.39 0.94 -4.62
CA PHE A 22 1.64 1.19 -5.85
C PHE A 22 2.52 1.68 -7.01
N GLU A 23 3.81 1.95 -6.77
CA GLU A 23 4.77 2.38 -7.79
C GLU A 23 5.16 1.22 -8.71
N GLU A 24 5.68 1.55 -9.89
CA GLU A 24 6.16 0.56 -10.89
C GLU A 24 5.12 -0.51 -11.22
N ASN A 25 3.84 -0.15 -11.21
CA ASN A 25 2.76 -1.03 -11.63
C ASN A 25 2.53 -0.88 -13.13
N ASP A 26 2.79 -1.93 -13.89
CA ASP A 26 2.55 -1.93 -15.33
C ASP A 26 1.05 -1.80 -15.68
N ASN A 27 0.16 -2.19 -14.77
CA ASN A 27 -1.27 -1.97 -14.89
C ASN A 27 -1.68 -0.51 -14.60
N ASP A 28 -0.78 0.33 -14.10
CA ASP A 28 -0.98 1.76 -13.81
C ASP A 28 0.21 2.61 -14.32
N PRO A 29 0.42 2.69 -15.64
CA PRO A 29 1.58 3.39 -16.22
C PRO A 29 1.60 4.89 -15.91
N THR A 30 0.46 5.45 -15.48
CA THR A 30 0.32 6.85 -15.08
C THR A 30 0.50 7.09 -13.59
N ASN A 31 0.78 6.05 -12.80
CA ASN A 31 0.94 6.10 -11.33
C ASN A 31 -0.27 6.74 -10.61
N VAL A 32 -1.48 6.56 -11.13
CA VAL A 32 -2.72 7.10 -10.55
C VAL A 32 -2.93 6.60 -9.12
N CYS A 33 -2.61 5.34 -8.84
CA CYS A 33 -2.78 4.73 -7.52
C CYS A 33 -1.82 5.30 -6.50
N THR A 34 -0.53 5.45 -6.85
CA THR A 34 0.44 6.12 -5.98
C THR A 34 0.01 7.55 -5.68
N GLN A 35 -0.36 8.33 -6.72
CA GLN A 35 -0.82 9.71 -6.56
C GLN A 35 -2.07 9.81 -5.69
N ARG A 36 -3.03 8.90 -5.87
CA ARG A 36 -4.25 8.85 -5.07
C ARG A 36 -3.95 8.51 -3.61
N CYS A 37 -3.02 7.59 -3.38
CA CYS A 37 -2.57 7.24 -2.03
C CYS A 37 -1.95 8.44 -1.32
N LEU A 38 -0.99 9.11 -1.98
CA LEU A 38 -0.33 10.30 -1.44
C LEU A 38 -1.34 11.41 -1.13
N ARG A 39 -2.26 11.71 -2.05
CA ARG A 39 -3.30 12.74 -1.84
C ARG A 39 -4.25 12.40 -0.69
N ALA A 40 -4.62 11.13 -0.54
CA ALA A 40 -5.46 10.69 0.57
C ALA A 40 -4.77 10.92 1.93
N LEU A 41 -3.49 10.56 2.04
CA LEU A 41 -2.71 10.76 3.28
C LEU A 41 -2.44 12.25 3.57
N GLN A 42 -2.20 13.05 2.54
CA GLN A 42 -1.97 14.51 2.63
C GLN A 42 -3.23 15.33 2.91
N SER A 43 -4.42 14.70 2.94
CA SER A 43 -5.69 15.40 3.18
C SER A 43 -6.08 15.34 4.67
N PRO A 44 -5.73 16.33 5.50
CA PRO A 44 -6.02 16.30 6.94
C PRO A 44 -7.53 16.35 7.25
N SER A 45 -8.32 16.92 6.35
CA SER A 45 -9.78 17.04 6.49
C SER A 45 -10.55 15.75 6.15
N LEU A 46 -9.89 14.76 5.53
CA LEU A 46 -10.54 13.50 5.19
C LEU A 46 -10.50 12.52 6.37
N PRO A 47 -11.64 11.92 6.76
CA PRO A 47 -11.65 10.84 7.73
C PRO A 47 -10.83 9.63 7.26
N ASN A 48 -10.20 8.91 8.19
CA ASN A 48 -9.34 7.76 7.86
C ASN A 48 -10.07 6.68 7.05
N GLU A 49 -11.32 6.40 7.37
CA GLU A 49 -12.16 5.49 6.58
C GLU A 49 -12.26 5.94 5.10
N ARG A 50 -12.46 7.24 4.85
CA ARG A 50 -12.50 7.79 3.49
C ARG A 50 -11.14 7.72 2.81
N LYS A 51 -10.04 7.95 3.55
CA LYS A 51 -8.68 7.80 3.03
C LYS A 51 -8.41 6.36 2.60
N ILE A 52 -8.69 5.39 3.45
CA ILE A 52 -8.56 3.95 3.14
C ILE A 52 -9.40 3.59 1.92
N ARG A 53 -10.67 4.01 1.86
CA ARG A 53 -11.50 3.77 0.67
C ARG A 53 -10.93 4.40 -0.61
N GLN A 54 -10.26 5.55 -0.53
CA GLN A 54 -9.59 6.14 -1.70
C GLN A 54 -8.34 5.36 -2.12
N ILE A 55 -7.54 4.92 -1.15
CA ILE A 55 -6.32 4.12 -1.38
C ILE A 55 -6.69 2.76 -1.98
N HIS A 56 -7.56 2.01 -1.31
CA HIS A 56 -8.04 0.69 -1.74
C HIS A 56 -8.94 0.75 -2.98
N GLY A 57 -9.55 1.90 -3.24
CA GLY A 57 -10.42 2.13 -4.40
C GLY A 57 -9.68 2.20 -5.73
N CYS A 58 -8.34 2.17 -5.73
CA CYS A 58 -7.56 2.07 -6.95
C CYS A 58 -7.56 0.63 -7.48
N ARG A 59 -8.60 0.27 -8.23
CA ARG A 59 -8.92 -1.11 -8.66
C ARG A 59 -8.25 -1.54 -9.99
N LEU A 60 -6.99 -1.19 -10.22
CA LEU A 60 -6.26 -1.66 -11.41
C LEU A 60 -5.66 -3.07 -11.17
N ASN A 61 -6.51 -4.07 -10.90
CA ASN A 61 -6.12 -5.48 -10.63
C ASN A 61 -5.20 -5.68 -9.42
N MET A 62 -5.41 -4.92 -8.34
CA MET A 62 -4.55 -4.93 -7.15
C MET A 62 -5.19 -5.73 -6.00
N GLY A 63 -5.23 -7.06 -6.07
CA GLY A 63 -5.82 -7.87 -5.00
C GLY A 63 -4.99 -7.85 -3.70
N ASN A 64 -3.67 -7.88 -3.85
CA ASN A 64 -2.68 -8.02 -2.79
C ASN A 64 -1.98 -6.71 -2.44
N LEU A 65 -1.88 -5.74 -3.37
CA LEU A 65 -1.20 -4.46 -3.08
C LEU A 65 -1.87 -3.64 -1.96
N PRO A 66 -3.20 -3.50 -1.88
CA PRO A 66 -3.86 -2.82 -0.76
C PRO A 66 -3.62 -3.53 0.57
N LYS A 67 -3.64 -4.87 0.59
CA LYS A 67 -3.30 -5.64 1.79
C LYS A 67 -1.86 -5.42 2.21
N CYS A 68 -0.95 -5.27 1.24
CA CYS A 68 0.44 -4.97 1.52
C CYS A 68 0.63 -3.54 2.05
N PHE A 69 -0.15 -2.57 1.55
CA PHE A 69 -0.22 -1.23 2.13
C PHE A 69 -0.59 -1.32 3.63
N ASP A 70 -1.66 -2.07 3.96
CA ASP A 70 -2.12 -2.22 5.34
C ASP A 70 -1.06 -2.90 6.24
N LYS A 71 -0.32 -3.88 5.70
CA LYS A 71 0.83 -4.50 6.39
C LYS A 71 1.94 -3.49 6.66
N CYS A 72 2.29 -2.67 5.69
CA CYS A 72 3.31 -1.64 5.84
C CYS A 72 2.92 -0.63 6.91
N VAL A 73 1.67 -0.14 6.91
CA VAL A 73 1.19 0.80 7.93
C VAL A 73 1.17 0.13 9.32
N SER A 74 0.72 -1.13 9.40
CA SER A 74 0.78 -1.90 10.66
C SER A 74 2.21 -2.03 11.18
N TRP A 75 3.16 -2.24 10.28
CA TRP A 75 4.57 -2.36 10.62
C TRP A 75 5.14 -1.04 11.14
N LEU A 76 4.84 0.08 10.48
CA LEU A 76 5.27 1.42 10.91
C LEU A 76 4.70 1.84 12.27
N HIS A 77 3.48 1.39 12.57
CA HIS A 77 2.82 1.70 13.83
C HIS A 77 3.15 0.72 14.97
N SER A 78 3.85 -0.37 14.68
CA SER A 78 4.30 -1.30 15.71
C SER A 78 5.40 -0.69 16.60
N SER A 79 5.34 -0.98 17.90
CA SER A 79 6.26 -0.43 18.91
C SER A 79 7.72 -0.84 18.69
N ASP A 80 7.95 -2.00 18.08
CA ASP A 80 9.28 -2.61 17.93
C ASP A 80 10.11 -1.98 16.80
N PHE A 81 9.46 -1.38 15.81
CA PHE A 81 10.12 -0.94 14.57
C PHE A 81 10.29 0.57 14.43
N ARG A 82 9.88 1.35 15.45
CA ARG A 82 9.98 2.81 15.47
C ARG A 82 11.39 3.39 15.28
N MET A 83 12.45 2.58 15.28
CA MET A 83 13.81 3.12 15.32
C MET A 83 14.58 3.21 13.99
N MET A 84 14.72 2.20 13.11
CA MET A 84 15.71 2.37 12.00
C MET A 84 15.53 1.57 10.70
N GLN A 85 14.43 0.84 10.47
CA GLN A 85 14.31 0.02 9.26
C GLN A 85 13.23 0.55 8.30
N GLN A 86 13.44 0.38 7.00
CA GLN A 86 12.37 0.56 6.02
C GLN A 86 11.61 -0.76 5.85
N PHE A 87 10.31 -0.70 5.61
CA PHE A 87 9.52 -1.89 5.33
C PHE A 87 10.01 -2.53 4.02
N ASN A 88 10.50 -3.77 4.10
CA ASN A 88 10.95 -4.50 2.91
C ASN A 88 9.73 -5.11 2.20
N PHE A 89 9.28 -4.45 1.14
CA PHE A 89 8.12 -4.89 0.36
C PHE A 89 8.33 -6.27 -0.27
N SER A 90 9.48 -6.51 -0.90
CA SER A 90 9.79 -7.77 -1.58
C SER A 90 9.82 -8.98 -0.63
N ALA A 91 10.17 -8.77 0.64
CA ALA A 91 10.18 -9.85 1.64
C ALA A 91 8.80 -10.13 2.26
N ASN A 92 7.87 -9.16 2.22
CA ASN A 92 6.62 -9.23 3.00
C ASN A 92 5.35 -9.23 2.14
N CYS A 93 5.48 -8.98 0.84
CA CYS A 93 4.37 -8.77 -0.05
C CYS A 93 4.54 -9.45 -1.40
N ASP A 94 3.46 -10.05 -1.85
CA ASP A 94 3.30 -10.48 -3.22
C ASP A 94 2.88 -9.27 -4.07
N TRP A 95 3.84 -8.78 -4.85
CA TRP A 95 3.71 -7.70 -5.81
C TRP A 95 3.49 -8.15 -7.25
N SER A 96 3.24 -9.45 -7.49
CA SER A 96 2.95 -9.98 -8.83
C SER A 96 1.74 -9.33 -9.50
N ASP A 97 0.81 -8.77 -8.71
CA ASP A 97 -0.32 -7.95 -9.17
C ASP A 97 0.10 -6.68 -9.93
N ARG A 98 1.37 -6.25 -9.83
CA ARG A 98 1.91 -5.15 -10.63
C ARG A 98 2.23 -5.55 -12.06
N LEU A 99 2.31 -6.85 -12.34
CA LEU A 99 2.79 -7.39 -13.59
C LEU A 99 1.63 -7.65 -14.55
N ILE A 100 1.86 -7.45 -15.84
CA ILE A 100 0.94 -7.80 -16.93
C ILE A 100 1.30 -9.21 -17.43
N PRO A 101 0.34 -10.14 -17.51
CA PRO A 101 0.56 -11.46 -18.09
C PRO A 101 1.16 -11.40 -19.50
N GLY A 102 2.18 -12.21 -19.77
CA GLY A 102 2.81 -12.31 -21.09
C GLY A 102 3.92 -11.28 -21.36
N LYS A 103 4.18 -10.35 -20.44
CA LYS A 103 5.37 -9.49 -20.49
C LYS A 103 6.54 -10.21 -19.82
N LEU A 104 7.73 -10.15 -20.42
CA LEU A 104 8.94 -10.72 -19.85
C LEU A 104 9.51 -9.76 -18.79
N TYR A 105 9.68 -10.26 -17.57
CA TYR A 105 10.31 -9.54 -16.48
C TYR A 105 11.67 -10.17 -16.18
N ILE A 106 12.73 -9.35 -16.15
CA ILE A 106 14.09 -9.81 -15.85
C ILE A 106 14.49 -9.19 -14.51
N GLY A 107 14.65 -10.03 -13.48
CA GLY A 107 14.96 -9.61 -12.11
C GLY A 107 14.87 -10.79 -11.13
N PRO A 108 15.19 -10.57 -9.83
CA PRO A 108 14.96 -11.58 -8.80
C PRO A 108 13.48 -12.01 -8.78
N PRO A 109 13.19 -13.28 -8.45
CA PRO A 109 11.82 -13.81 -8.45
C PRO A 109 10.94 -12.98 -7.52
N VAL A 110 9.72 -12.69 -8.01
CA VAL A 110 8.64 -12.09 -7.23
C VAL A 110 8.07 -13.08 -6.23
#